data_AF-A0A9D5MXW1-F1
#
_entry.id   AF-A0A9D5MXW1-F1
#
_cell.length_a   1.000
_cell.length_b   1.000
_cell.length_c   1.000
_cell.angle_alpha   90.00
_cell.angle_beta   90.00
_cell.angle_gamma   90.00
#
_symmetry.space_group_name_H-M   'P 1'
#
loop_
_entity.id
_entity.type
_entity.pdbx_description
1 polymer ?
#
loop_
_entity_poly.entity_id
_entity_poly.type
_entity_poly.pdbx_seq_one_letter_code
_entity_poly.pdbx_strand_id
1 'polypeptide(L)'
;MVLQARKGVLQITEKVKHIPSHEEVRNIFNETYNVFYKKWRNISNLDDWKIIRQEAIELDRKYPYSLCHQILLELIECIEANFEDRRNTSE
;
A
#
# COMPACT_ATOMS: atom_id res chain seq x y z
N MET A 1 24.93 -1.38 -49.23
CA MET A 1 24.17 -2.00 -48.12
C MET A 1 24.95 -1.72 -46.85
N VAL A 2 24.60 -0.66 -46.11
CA VAL A 2 25.31 -0.26 -44.89
C VAL A 2 24.36 -0.50 -43.73
N LEU A 3 24.65 -1.52 -42.91
CA LEU A 3 23.89 -1.80 -41.70
C LEU A 3 24.03 -0.62 -40.74
N GLN A 4 22.95 0.14 -40.54
CA GLN A 4 22.87 1.07 -39.44
C GLN A 4 22.66 0.30 -38.13
N ALA A 5 23.66 0.35 -37.26
CA ALA A 5 23.55 -0.12 -35.89
C ALA A 5 22.50 0.72 -35.16
N ARG A 6 21.37 0.08 -34.82
CA ARG A 6 20.32 0.69 -33.99
C ARG A 6 20.90 0.97 -32.61
N LYS A 7 21.02 2.27 -32.28
CA LYS A 7 21.20 2.78 -30.91
C LYS A 7 19.99 2.35 -30.05
N GLY A 8 20.03 1.14 -29.51
CA GLY A 8 19.22 0.74 -28.38
C GLY A 8 19.74 1.44 -27.13
N VAL A 9 19.32 2.68 -26.92
CA VAL A 9 19.49 3.33 -25.61
C VAL A 9 18.46 2.68 -24.69
N LEU A 10 18.89 1.65 -23.97
CA LEU A 10 18.21 1.18 -22.77
C LEU A 10 18.18 2.36 -21.78
N GLN A 11 17.09 3.11 -21.79
CA GLN A 11 16.74 3.99 -20.69
C GLN A 11 16.36 3.08 -19.52
N ILE A 12 17.36 2.63 -18.76
CA ILE A 12 17.15 2.20 -17.39
C ILE A 12 16.81 3.48 -16.64
N THR A 13 15.53 3.84 -16.61
CA THR A 13 15.06 4.90 -15.73
C THR A 13 15.15 4.33 -14.32
N GLU A 14 16.28 4.55 -13.66
CA GLU A 14 16.34 4.51 -12.21
C GLU A 14 15.25 5.46 -11.73
N LYS A 15 14.10 4.91 -11.32
CA LYS A 15 13.09 5.66 -10.59
C LYS A 15 13.81 6.18 -9.35
N VAL A 16 14.22 7.44 -9.37
CA VAL A 16 14.72 8.14 -8.20
C VAL A 16 13.68 7.90 -7.12
N LYS A 17 14.01 7.09 -6.11
CA LYS A 17 13.13 6.83 -4.97
C LYS A 17 12.93 8.17 -4.28
N HIS A 18 11.85 8.86 -4.62
CA HIS A 18 11.51 10.13 -4.01
C HIS A 18 11.29 9.89 -2.53
N ILE A 19 12.11 10.52 -1.70
CA ILE A 19 12.00 10.42 -0.25
C ILE A 19 10.89 11.38 0.16
N PRO A 20 9.86 10.94 0.91
CA PRO A 20 8.81 11.83 1.37
C PRO A 20 9.37 12.89 2.31
N SER A 21 8.85 14.11 2.22
CA SER A 21 9.09 15.18 3.20
C SER A 21 8.50 14.81 4.57
N HIS A 22 8.92 15.51 5.63
CA HIS A 22 8.39 15.31 6.98
C HIS A 22 6.86 15.46 7.06
N GLU A 23 6.29 16.41 6.31
CA GLU A 23 4.85 16.61 6.24
C GLU A 23 4.16 15.43 5.55
N GLU A 24 4.73 14.94 4.45
CA GLU A 24 4.20 13.77 3.75
C GLU A 24 4.28 12.51 4.61
N VAL A 25 5.38 12.30 5.33
CA VAL A 25 5.48 11.20 6.31
C VAL A 25 4.37 11.30 7.34
N ARG A 26 4.15 12.48 7.93
CA ARG A 26 3.07 12.69 8.90
C ARG A 26 1.69 12.40 8.30
N ASN A 27 1.46 12.80 7.05
CA ASN A 27 0.21 12.56 6.35
C ASN A 27 0.01 11.08 6.03
N ILE A 28 1.05 10.38 5.58
CA ILE A 28 1.04 8.92 5.34
C ILE A 28 0.63 8.21 6.63
N PHE A 29 1.30 8.48 7.75
CA PHE A 29 0.97 7.85 9.03
C PHE A 29 -0.45 8.16 9.49
N ASN A 30 -0.89 9.41 9.35
CA ASN A 30 -2.26 9.77 9.72
C ASN A 30 -3.31 9.03 8.88
N GLU A 31 -3.15 9.01 7.57
CA GLU A 31 -4.10 8.36 6.65
C GLU A 31 -4.10 6.84 6.81
N THR A 32 -2.91 6.22 6.81
CA THR A 32 -2.79 4.76 6.96
C THR A 32 -3.26 4.26 8.33
N TYR A 33 -2.92 4.95 9.43
CA TYR A 33 -3.30 4.50 10.76
C TYR A 33 -4.68 5.01 11.20
N ASN A 34 -4.88 6.33 11.21
CA ASN A 34 -6.09 6.93 11.81
C ASN A 34 -7.32 6.80 10.91
N VAL A 35 -7.14 6.83 9.59
CA VAL A 35 -8.26 6.78 8.63
C VAL A 35 -8.51 5.35 8.16
N PHE A 36 -7.46 4.64 7.71
CA PHE A 36 -7.59 3.29 7.17
C PHE A 36 -7.63 2.20 8.25
N TYR A 37 -6.57 2.01 9.03
CA TYR A 37 -6.51 0.89 9.99
C TYR A 37 -7.59 0.96 11.07
N LYS A 38 -7.81 2.12 11.69
CA LYS A 38 -8.84 2.26 12.74
C LYS A 38 -10.25 1.97 12.23
N LYS A 39 -10.53 2.22 10.94
CA LYS A 39 -11.82 1.90 10.31
C LYS A 39 -11.99 0.39 10.14
N TRP A 40 -10.93 -0.32 9.76
CA TRP A 40 -11.02 -1.72 9.31
C TRP A 40 -10.55 -2.76 10.34
N ARG A 41 -9.86 -2.38 11.43
CA ARG A 41 -9.35 -3.31 12.46
C ARG A 41 -10.38 -4.28 13.06
N ASN A 42 -11.65 -3.93 13.02
CA ASN A 42 -12.76 -4.69 13.63
C ASN A 42 -13.76 -5.21 12.60
N ILE A 43 -13.36 -5.39 11.33
CA ILE A 43 -14.25 -5.98 10.32
C ILE A 43 -14.80 -7.33 10.78
N SER A 44 -16.04 -7.62 10.38
CA SER A 44 -16.70 -8.89 10.67
C SER A 44 -17.26 -9.56 9.42
N ASN A 45 -17.33 -8.84 8.30
CA ASN A 45 -17.84 -9.37 7.04
C ASN A 45 -16.70 -9.61 6.03
N LEU A 46 -16.75 -10.75 5.34
CA LEU A 46 -15.81 -11.09 4.27
C LEU A 46 -15.97 -10.19 3.03
N ASP A 47 -17.15 -9.64 2.78
CA ASP A 47 -17.36 -8.76 1.62
C ASP A 47 -16.58 -7.43 1.72
N ASP A 48 -16.27 -6.99 2.94
CA ASP A 48 -15.53 -5.75 3.21
C ASP A 48 -14.10 -5.80 2.66
N TRP A 49 -13.52 -6.99 2.48
CA TRP A 49 -12.17 -7.18 1.95
C TRP A 49 -11.97 -6.57 0.56
N LYS A 50 -13.01 -6.54 -0.27
CA LYS A 50 -12.95 -5.88 -1.58
C LYS A 50 -12.75 -4.37 -1.44
N ILE A 51 -13.45 -3.78 -0.47
CA ILE A 51 -13.39 -2.34 -0.18
C ILE A 51 -12.04 -1.99 0.44
N ILE A 52 -11.58 -2.78 1.41
CA ILE A 52 -10.27 -2.61 2.06
C ILE A 52 -9.15 -2.59 1.03
N ARG A 53 -9.12 -3.56 0.10
CA ARG A 53 -8.12 -3.60 -0.97
C ARG A 53 -8.20 -2.39 -1.88
N GLN A 54 -9.40 -1.95 -2.24
CA GLN A 54 -9.59 -0.78 -3.09
C GLN A 54 -9.07 0.49 -2.40
N GLU A 55 -9.40 0.71 -1.13
CA GLU A 55 -8.93 1.85 -0.35
C GLU A 55 -7.40 1.84 -0.18
N ALA A 56 -6.80 0.67 0.04
CA ALA A 56 -5.35 0.53 0.12
C ALA A 56 -4.67 0.90 -1.21
N ILE A 57 -5.21 0.44 -2.35
CA ILE A 57 -4.69 0.81 -3.68
C ILE A 57 -4.80 2.32 -3.92
N GLU A 58 -5.88 2.96 -3.48
CA GLU A 58 -6.08 4.40 -3.60
C GLU A 58 -5.08 5.19 -2.74
N LEU A 59 -4.81 4.74 -1.51
CA LEU A 59 -3.80 5.34 -0.63
C LEU A 59 -2.38 5.16 -1.17
N ASP A 60 -2.05 3.98 -1.70
CA ASP A 60 -0.74 3.70 -2.32
C ASP A 60 -0.50 4.57 -3.57
N ARG A 61 -1.55 4.85 -4.33
CA ARG A 61 -1.49 5.80 -5.47
C ARG A 61 -1.38 7.25 -5.02
N LYS A 62 -2.07 7.64 -3.95
CA LYS A 62 -2.03 9.00 -3.38
C LYS A 62 -0.63 9.34 -2.83
N TYR A 63 0.02 8.36 -2.22
CA TYR A 63 1.36 8.48 -1.66
C TYR A 63 2.28 7.45 -2.33
N PRO A 64 2.88 7.78 -3.49
CA PRO A 64 3.70 6.86 -4.29
C PRO A 64 5.10 6.66 -3.68
N TYR A 65 5.13 6.36 -2.38
CA TYR A 65 6.29 6.18 -1.54
C TYR A 65 6.34 4.75 -1.04
N SER A 66 7.52 4.12 -1.07
CA SER A 66 7.69 2.76 -0.54
C SER A 66 7.27 2.64 0.92
N LEU A 67 7.40 3.73 1.68
CA LEU A 67 6.90 3.82 3.05
C LEU A 67 5.40 3.57 3.16
N CYS A 68 4.58 4.24 2.33
CA CYS A 68 3.13 4.05 2.34
C CYS A 68 2.78 2.60 1.98
N HIS A 69 3.41 2.07 0.94
CA HIS A 69 3.23 0.71 0.47
C HIS A 69 3.49 -0.33 1.58
N GLN A 70 4.62 -0.20 2.26
CA GLN A 70 5.01 -1.12 3.35
C GLN A 70 4.06 -1.05 4.53
N ILE A 71 3.68 0.16 4.96
CA ILE A 71 2.73 0.34 6.06
C ILE A 71 1.39 -0.30 5.71
N LEU A 72 0.88 -0.10 4.50
CA LEU A 72 -0.41 -0.67 4.09
C LEU A 72 -0.39 -2.21 4.11
N LEU A 73 0.69 -2.84 3.65
CA LEU A 73 0.84 -4.31 3.71
C LEU A 73 0.78 -4.82 5.15
N GLU A 74 1.59 -4.25 6.04
CA GLU A 74 1.63 -4.65 7.46
C GLU A 74 0.28 -4.44 8.15
N LEU A 75 -0.43 -3.34 7.85
CA LEU A 75 -1.73 -3.07 8.44
C LEU A 75 -2.82 -4.03 7.93
N ILE A 76 -2.77 -4.44 6.65
CA ILE A 76 -3.69 -5.44 6.10
C ILE A 76 -3.47 -6.79 6.77
N GLU A 77 -2.22 -7.23 6.91
CA GLU A 77 -1.87 -8.45 7.65
C GLU A 77 -2.37 -8.39 9.10
N CYS A 78 -2.23 -7.24 9.77
CA CYS A 78 -2.79 -7.04 11.10
C CYS A 78 -4.31 -7.16 11.13
N ILE A 79 -5.02 -6.62 10.13
CA ILE A 79 -6.48 -6.73 10.04
C ILE A 79 -6.90 -8.19 9.83
N GLU A 80 -6.18 -8.92 8.97
CA GLU A 80 -6.44 -10.33 8.66
C GLU A 80 -6.24 -11.21 9.89
N ALA A 81 -5.11 -11.07 10.58
CA ALA A 81 -4.83 -11.79 11.81
C ALA A 81 -5.90 -11.52 12.89
N ASN A 82 -6.32 -10.27 13.06
CA ASN A 82 -7.38 -9.91 14.01
C ASN A 82 -8.75 -10.50 13.61
N PHE A 83 -9.04 -10.62 12.32
CA PHE A 83 -10.27 -11.24 11.85
C PHE A 83 -10.28 -12.75 12.09
N GLU A 84 -9.17 -13.43 11.80
CA GLU A 84 -9.01 -14.87 12.05
C GLU A 84 -9.08 -15.22 13.54
N ASP A 85 -8.42 -14.46 14.40
CA ASP A 85 -8.42 -14.66 15.85
C ASP A 85 -9.85 -14.61 16.45
N ARG A 86 -10.64 -13.61 16.02
CA ARG A 86 -12.05 -13.50 16.42
C ARG A 86 -12.91 -14.65 15.91
N ARG A 87 -12.62 -15.15 14.70
CA ARG A 87 -13.35 -16.29 14.12
C ARG A 87 -13.06 -17.57 14.89
N ASN A 88 -11.80 -17.82 15.22
CA ASN A 88 -11.37 -19.02 15.95
C ASN A 88 -11.81 -19.02 17.43
N THR A 89 -11.98 -17.84 18.04
CA THR A 89 -12.47 -17.72 19.43
C THR A 89 -14.00 -17.86 19.55
N SER A 90 -14.72 -17.80 18.42
CA SER A 90 -16.19 -17.90 18.38
C SER A 90 -16.69 -19.32 18.11
N GLU A 91 -15.79 -20.29 17.91
CA GLU A 91 -16.05 -21.73 17.79
C GLU A 91 -15.80 -22.47 19.12
#